data_AF-A0A8S4QJ82-F1
#
_entry.id   AF-A0A8S4QJ82-F1
#
_cell.length_a   1.000
_cell.length_b   1.000
_cell.length_c   1.000
_cell.angle_alpha   90.00
_cell.angle_beta   90.00
_cell.angle_gamma   90.00
#
_symmetry.space_group_name_H-M   'P 1'
#
loop_
_entity.id
_entity.type
_entity.pdbx_description
1 polymer ?
#
loop_
_entity_poly.entity_id
_entity_poly.type
_entity_poly.pdbx_seq_one_letter_code
_entity_poly.pdbx_strand_id
1 'polypeptide(L)'
;MDIETLDLEDFNITQEHLRDIDLLEASIFEKIRRDCDLSESQDTDSEEVIHVPRKRRRIFITSDSETECDPVEKFVTENIPSLSGSTSQKWVEPKGHQPSVIAFTEPTGMKEPYASQLRNAAQGEYFSLMVPDNIFEEIAVQTNLFAEQRERSVKPSSRSHKWKPTTKDELKRFFGLILYMGLVKLPKICLYWSTDRVYRQTFPPTVMSRNRFEILLQNLHFTNNETADPKDRICKIRPLIDKLNENFVKHYGPKEDVCVDETQVPFRGRIIFRQYNKSKRHKYGMKLFKLCTIPGYTCKLQLYA
;
A
#
# COMPACT_ATOMS: atom_id res chain seq x y z
N MET A 1 31.56 -28.49 26.43
CA MET A 1 31.91 -27.46 25.42
C MET A 1 30.81 -26.43 25.57
N ASP A 2 31.11 -25.46 26.42
CA ASP A 2 30.16 -24.54 27.03
C ASP A 2 29.60 -23.58 25.98
N ILE A 3 28.28 -23.39 26.02
CA ILE A 3 27.59 -22.40 25.22
C ILE A 3 27.45 -21.17 26.10
N GLU A 4 28.38 -20.23 25.93
CA GLU A 4 28.27 -18.89 26.50
C GLU A 4 26.97 -18.23 26.02
N THR A 5 26.24 -17.71 26.99
CA THR A 5 25.10 -16.81 26.84
C THR A 5 25.56 -15.54 26.12
N LEU A 6 25.08 -15.33 24.89
CA LEU A 6 25.18 -14.03 24.22
C LEU A 6 24.24 -13.06 24.93
N ASP A 7 24.83 -12.15 25.72
CA ASP A 7 24.14 -11.03 26.34
C ASP A 7 23.59 -10.08 25.28
N LEU A 8 22.36 -9.59 25.51
CA LEU A 8 21.65 -8.63 24.65
C LEU A 8 22.15 -7.18 24.81
N GLU A 9 23.28 -6.96 25.48
CA GLU A 9 23.88 -5.63 25.70
C GLU A 9 24.92 -5.23 24.63
N ASP A 10 25.27 -6.11 23.69
CA ASP A 10 26.34 -5.84 22.70
C ASP A 10 25.92 -5.05 21.45
N PHE A 11 24.65 -4.68 21.30
CA PHE A 11 24.19 -3.85 20.17
C PHE A 11 23.91 -2.41 20.61
N ASN A 12 24.96 -1.70 21.01
CA ASN A 12 24.88 -0.26 21.26
C ASN A 12 24.87 0.48 19.91
N ILE A 13 23.69 0.61 19.30
CA ILE A 13 23.49 1.39 18.07
C ILE A 13 23.67 2.88 18.41
N THR A 14 24.80 3.44 18.01
CA THR A 14 25.11 4.86 18.21
C THR A 14 24.42 5.73 17.15
N GLN A 15 24.33 7.03 17.41
CA GLN A 15 23.84 8.00 16.42
C GLN A 15 24.68 8.02 15.13
N GLU A 16 25.95 7.59 15.22
CA GLU A 16 26.83 7.42 14.08
C GLU A 16 26.39 6.25 13.20
N HIS A 17 26.00 5.12 13.80
CA HIS A 17 25.44 3.98 13.07
C HIS A 17 24.13 4.32 12.33
N LEU A 18 23.27 5.16 12.92
CA LEU A 18 22.04 5.62 12.26
C LEU A 18 22.35 6.53 11.07
N ARG A 19 23.35 7.41 11.20
CA ARG A 19 23.79 8.29 10.12
C ARG A 19 24.43 7.51 8.97
N ASP A 20 25.17 6.46 9.28
CA ASP A 20 25.74 5.56 8.28
C ASP A 20 24.67 4.77 7.52
N ILE A 21 23.58 4.37 8.22
CA ILE A 21 22.40 3.76 7.59
C ILE A 21 21.73 4.76 6.64
N ASP A 22 21.50 6.00 7.06
CA ASP A 22 20.89 7.03 6.22
C ASP A 22 21.73 7.33 4.95
N LEU A 23 23.06 7.35 5.08
CA LEU A 23 23.98 7.52 3.95
C LEU A 23 23.97 6.30 3.01
N LEU A 24 23.85 5.09 3.56
CA LEU A 24 23.69 3.87 2.78
C LEU A 24 22.37 3.85 2.02
N GLU A 25 21.28 4.26 2.66
CA GLU A 25 19.97 4.38 2.01
C GLU A 25 20.02 5.38 0.86
N ALA A 26 20.56 6.58 1.08
CA ALA A 26 20.73 7.58 0.03
C ALA A 26 21.56 7.07 -1.17
N SER A 27 22.64 6.34 -0.90
CA SER A 27 23.50 5.71 -1.93
C SER A 27 22.77 4.62 -2.72
N ILE A 28 21.97 3.79 -2.04
CA ILE A 28 21.16 2.74 -2.67
C ILE A 28 20.08 3.36 -3.56
N PHE A 29 19.40 4.42 -3.08
CA PHE A 29 18.39 5.12 -3.88
C PHE A 29 18.98 5.73 -5.16
N GLU A 30 20.17 6.32 -5.07
CA GLU A 30 20.89 6.85 -6.24
C GLU A 30 21.36 5.76 -7.20
N LYS A 31 21.78 4.60 -6.69
CA LYS A 31 22.15 3.45 -7.52
C LYS A 31 20.94 2.87 -8.26
N ILE A 32 19.81 2.72 -7.58
CA ILE A 32 18.54 2.28 -8.19
C ILE A 32 18.09 3.26 -9.27
N ARG A 33 18.29 4.56 -9.07
CA ARG A 33 17.97 5.60 -10.05
C ARG A 33 18.78 5.42 -11.34
N ARG A 34 20.09 5.19 -11.24
CA ARG A 34 20.96 4.97 -12.41
C ARG A 34 20.69 3.66 -13.14
N ASP A 35 20.40 2.59 -12.41
CA ASP A 35 20.12 1.29 -13.02
C ASP A 35 18.77 1.29 -13.77
N CYS A 36 17.86 2.21 -13.47
CA CYS A 36 16.60 2.39 -14.22
C CYS A 36 16.76 3.12 -15.55
N ASP A 37 17.79 3.96 -15.70
CA ASP A 37 18.04 4.72 -16.93
C ASP A 37 18.76 3.88 -18.00
N LEU A 38 19.20 2.66 -17.67
CA LEU A 38 20.00 1.79 -18.55
C LEU A 38 19.23 0.57 -19.11
N SER A 39 17.95 0.39 -18.80
CA SER A 39 17.14 -0.72 -19.30
C SER A 39 16.03 -0.27 -20.25
N GLU A 40 16.39 0.34 -21.38
CA GLU A 40 15.56 0.34 -22.58
C GLU A 40 16.06 -0.78 -23.51
N SER A 41 15.52 -1.98 -23.34
CA SER A 41 15.64 -3.05 -24.35
C SER A 41 14.25 -3.42 -24.85
N GLN A 42 14.08 -3.26 -26.17
CA GLN A 42 12.91 -3.65 -26.93
C GLN A 42 12.79 -5.18 -26.98
N ASP A 43 11.70 -5.73 -26.45
CA ASP A 43 11.33 -7.12 -26.73
C ASP A 43 10.15 -7.14 -27.71
N THR A 44 10.42 -7.77 -28.85
CA THR A 44 9.50 -8.03 -29.96
C THR A 44 8.72 -9.30 -29.67
N ASP A 45 7.38 -9.20 -29.66
CA ASP A 45 6.45 -10.29 -29.36
C ASP A 45 6.11 -11.06 -30.64
N SER A 46 6.31 -12.38 -30.65
CA SER A 46 5.89 -13.27 -31.74
C SER A 46 4.58 -13.99 -31.37
N GLU A 47 3.58 -13.84 -32.25
CA GLU A 47 2.18 -14.26 -32.09
C GLU A 47 1.96 -15.79 -32.02
N GLU A 48 0.99 -16.21 -31.20
CA GLU A 48 0.18 -17.40 -31.45
C GLU A 48 -1.32 -17.05 -31.42
N VAL A 49 -1.98 -17.33 -32.53
CA VAL A 49 -3.38 -17.03 -32.83
C VAL A 49 -4.30 -18.07 -32.20
N ILE A 50 -5.21 -17.66 -31.31
CA ILE A 50 -6.33 -18.50 -30.86
C ILE A 50 -7.65 -17.73 -31.04
N HIS A 51 -8.59 -18.34 -31.78
CA HIS A 51 -9.86 -17.76 -32.21
C HIS A 51 -10.82 -17.34 -31.08
N VAL A 52 -11.54 -16.24 -31.33
CA VAL A 52 -12.42 -15.52 -30.39
C VAL A 52 -13.91 -15.82 -30.68
N PRO A 53 -14.78 -16.05 -29.68
CA PRO A 53 -16.22 -15.94 -29.85
C PRO A 53 -16.70 -14.47 -29.84
N ARG A 54 -17.66 -14.17 -30.71
CA ARG A 54 -18.12 -12.81 -31.09
C ARG A 54 -18.57 -11.88 -29.94
N LYS A 55 -18.11 -10.62 -30.09
CA LYS A 55 -18.40 -9.33 -29.42
C LYS A 55 -19.69 -9.22 -28.58
N ARG A 56 -19.53 -8.96 -27.28
CA ARG A 56 -20.29 -7.88 -26.60
C ARG A 56 -19.43 -6.63 -26.63
N ARG A 57 -19.96 -5.51 -27.15
CA ARG A 57 -19.27 -4.21 -27.19
C ARG A 57 -18.90 -3.82 -25.76
N ARG A 58 -17.61 -3.94 -25.40
CA ARG A 58 -17.04 -3.21 -24.26
C ARG A 58 -17.06 -1.74 -24.63
N ILE A 59 -17.76 -0.95 -23.83
CA ILE A 59 -17.54 0.49 -23.81
C ILE A 59 -16.16 0.67 -23.17
N PHE A 60 -15.15 0.93 -24.00
CA PHE A 60 -13.90 1.51 -23.54
C PHE A 60 -14.23 2.94 -23.14
N ILE A 61 -14.27 3.21 -21.84
CA ILE A 61 -14.11 4.58 -21.37
C ILE A 61 -12.61 4.80 -21.37
N THR A 62 -12.10 5.31 -22.48
CA THR A 62 -10.80 5.97 -22.51
C THR A 62 -10.95 7.20 -21.62
N SER A 63 -10.35 7.14 -20.43
CA SER A 63 -10.06 8.37 -19.69
C SER A 63 -8.82 8.95 -20.34
N ASP A 64 -9.03 9.87 -21.28
CA ASP A 64 -8.00 10.80 -21.69
C ASP A 64 -7.77 11.75 -20.51
N SER A 65 -6.88 11.35 -19.61
CA SER A 65 -6.26 12.27 -18.67
C SER A 65 -4.77 12.15 -18.90
N GLU A 66 -4.20 13.25 -19.37
CA GLU A 66 -2.82 13.40 -19.85
C GLU A 66 -2.61 12.94 -21.30
N THR A 67 -3.39 13.51 -22.23
CA THR A 67 -2.75 14.07 -23.42
C THR A 67 -1.56 14.88 -22.93
N GLU A 68 -0.40 14.72 -23.57
CA GLU A 68 0.71 15.68 -23.45
C GLU A 68 0.09 17.07 -23.36
N CYS A 69 0.48 17.86 -22.35
CA CYS A 69 -0.06 19.18 -22.16
C CYS A 69 -0.06 19.91 -23.51
N ASP A 70 -1.20 19.93 -24.20
CA ASP A 70 -1.53 21.06 -25.03
C ASP A 70 -1.40 22.21 -24.02
N PRO A 71 -0.49 23.16 -24.26
CA PRO A 71 -0.25 24.22 -23.31
C PRO A 71 -1.61 24.81 -22.97
N VAL A 72 -1.89 24.98 -21.68
CA VAL A 72 -3.17 25.49 -21.14
C VAL A 72 -3.71 26.68 -21.94
N GLU A 73 -2.81 27.42 -22.60
CA GLU A 73 -3.07 28.39 -23.67
C GLU A 73 -4.08 27.96 -24.75
N LYS A 74 -3.98 26.77 -25.35
CA LYS A 74 -4.87 26.35 -26.47
C LYS A 74 -6.33 26.19 -26.05
N PHE A 75 -6.58 25.54 -24.91
CA PHE A 75 -7.92 25.35 -24.35
C PHE A 75 -8.58 26.69 -24.02
N VAL A 76 -7.77 27.63 -23.52
CA VAL A 76 -8.18 29.01 -23.19
C VAL A 76 -8.48 29.82 -24.46
N THR A 77 -7.71 29.66 -25.54
CA THR A 77 -7.93 30.40 -26.80
C THR A 77 -9.16 29.96 -27.59
N GLU A 78 -9.57 28.69 -27.48
CA GLU A 78 -10.71 28.17 -28.27
C GLU A 78 -12.07 28.35 -27.58
N ASN A 79 -12.11 28.48 -26.25
CA ASN A 79 -13.36 28.50 -25.47
C ASN A 79 -13.66 29.83 -24.77
N ILE A 80 -12.77 30.82 -24.83
CA ILE A 80 -12.98 32.16 -24.28
C ILE A 80 -13.00 33.16 -25.43
N PRO A 81 -14.16 33.79 -25.75
CA PRO A 81 -14.24 34.78 -26.81
C PRO A 81 -13.32 35.97 -26.50
N SER A 82 -12.23 36.07 -27.26
CA SER A 82 -11.37 37.25 -27.46
C SER A 82 -11.34 38.26 -26.30
N LEU A 83 -10.50 38.03 -25.29
CA LEU A 83 -9.79 39.14 -24.68
C LEU A 83 -8.50 39.36 -25.49
N SER A 84 -8.61 40.15 -26.56
CA SER A 84 -7.47 40.79 -27.20
C SER A 84 -6.91 41.85 -26.25
N GLY A 85 -6.14 41.37 -25.27
CA GLY A 85 -5.49 42.18 -24.26
C GLY A 85 -4.58 41.28 -23.45
N SER A 86 -3.32 41.17 -23.89
CA SER A 86 -2.23 40.55 -23.13
C SER A 86 -2.03 41.29 -21.80
N THR A 87 -2.88 40.99 -20.83
CA THR A 87 -2.61 41.26 -19.44
C THR A 87 -2.05 39.96 -18.88
N SER A 88 -0.73 39.88 -18.80
CA SER A 88 -0.04 38.93 -17.92
C SER A 88 -0.62 39.16 -16.52
N GLN A 89 -1.64 38.39 -16.14
CA GLN A 89 -2.16 38.39 -14.78
C GLN A 89 -1.06 37.80 -13.90
N LYS A 90 -0.19 38.68 -13.39
CA LYS A 90 0.67 38.34 -12.27
C LYS A 90 -0.25 38.07 -11.10
N TRP A 91 -0.09 36.91 -10.47
CA TRP A 91 -0.62 36.68 -9.13
C TRP A 91 -0.19 37.85 -8.25
N VAL A 92 -1.17 38.60 -7.78
CA VAL A 92 -1.01 39.75 -6.90
C VAL A 92 -1.70 39.42 -5.58
N GLU A 93 -1.15 39.93 -4.49
CA GLU A 93 -1.83 39.82 -3.20
C GLU A 93 -3.25 40.41 -3.31
N PRO A 94 -4.28 39.71 -2.79
CA PRO A 94 -5.64 40.18 -2.89
C PRO A 94 -5.78 41.53 -2.18
N LYS A 95 -6.20 42.57 -2.91
CA LYS A 95 -6.47 43.90 -2.34
C LYS A 95 -7.95 43.99 -1.95
N GLY A 96 -8.24 44.56 -0.78
CA GLY A 96 -9.61 44.80 -0.30
C GLY A 96 -9.87 44.22 1.09
N HIS A 97 -11.13 44.21 1.51
CA HIS A 97 -11.56 43.51 2.73
C HIS A 97 -11.48 42.01 2.49
N GLN A 98 -10.34 41.42 2.86
CA GLN A 98 -10.24 39.97 2.89
C GLN A 98 -11.12 39.43 4.03
N PRO A 99 -11.83 38.31 3.82
CA PRO A 99 -12.49 37.62 4.92
C PRO A 99 -11.47 37.37 6.02
N SER A 100 -11.80 37.69 7.27
CA SER A 100 -11.01 37.27 8.42
C SER A 100 -10.83 35.75 8.34
N VAL A 101 -9.61 35.30 8.04
CA VAL A 101 -9.28 33.87 8.13
C VAL A 101 -9.46 33.51 9.59
N ILE A 102 -10.49 32.70 9.88
CA ILE A 102 -10.73 32.22 11.24
C ILE A 102 -9.50 31.39 11.62
N ALA A 103 -8.84 31.76 12.72
CA ALA A 103 -7.68 31.03 13.19
C ALA A 103 -8.07 29.56 13.44
N PHE A 104 -7.20 28.63 13.03
CA PHE A 104 -7.42 27.22 13.30
C PHE A 104 -7.23 26.95 14.79
N THR A 105 -8.30 26.54 15.47
CA THR A 105 -8.32 26.31 16.93
C THR A 105 -8.47 24.85 17.33
N GLU A 106 -8.60 23.94 16.37
CA GLU A 106 -8.82 22.52 16.65
C GLU A 106 -7.54 21.85 17.19
N PRO A 107 -7.66 20.86 18.10
CA PRO A 107 -6.52 20.08 18.55
C PRO A 107 -5.89 19.28 17.40
N THR A 108 -4.57 19.42 17.24
CA THR A 108 -3.79 18.70 16.23
C THR A 108 -2.87 17.66 16.85
N GLY A 109 -2.45 16.68 16.07
CA GLY A 109 -1.53 15.65 16.52
C GLY A 109 -2.23 14.43 17.12
N MET A 110 -1.46 13.60 17.83
CA MET A 110 -2.01 12.43 18.50
C MET A 110 -3.01 12.86 19.58
N LYS A 111 -4.18 12.23 19.62
CA LYS A 111 -5.26 12.57 20.56
C LYS A 111 -5.03 11.94 21.93
N GLU A 112 -5.49 12.58 23.00
CA GLU A 112 -5.52 11.96 24.33
C GLU A 112 -6.58 10.85 24.40
N PRO A 113 -6.37 9.79 25.21
CA PRO A 113 -5.23 9.57 26.11
C PRO A 113 -3.99 8.98 25.42
N TYR A 114 -4.01 8.76 24.10
CA TYR A 114 -2.93 8.04 23.40
C TYR A 114 -1.62 8.84 23.36
N ALA A 115 -1.71 10.17 23.27
CA ALA A 115 -0.52 11.03 23.28
C ALA A 115 0.31 10.87 24.56
N SER A 116 -0.36 10.78 25.71
CA SER A 116 0.29 10.52 26.99
C SER A 116 0.70 9.04 27.16
N GLN A 117 -0.19 8.10 26.83
CA GLN A 117 0.06 6.66 26.99
C GLN A 117 1.21 6.15 26.13
N LEU A 118 1.37 6.67 24.91
CA LEU A 118 2.35 6.14 23.95
C LEU A 118 3.68 6.86 23.93
N ARG A 119 3.87 7.95 24.69
CA ARG A 119 5.07 8.79 24.62
C ARG A 119 6.39 8.01 24.69
N ASN A 120 6.43 6.93 25.47
CA ASN A 120 7.59 6.05 25.63
C ASN A 120 7.27 4.59 25.28
N ALA A 121 6.22 4.35 24.50
CA ALA A 121 5.78 3.02 24.14
C ALA A 121 6.64 2.43 23.02
N ALA A 122 6.66 1.10 22.94
CA ALA A 122 7.32 0.40 21.85
C ALA A 122 6.61 0.68 20.51
N GLN A 123 7.33 0.55 19.39
CA GLN A 123 6.82 0.80 18.05
C GLN A 123 5.59 -0.07 17.72
N GLY A 124 5.52 -1.29 18.27
CA GLY A 124 4.37 -2.19 18.13
C GLY A 124 3.08 -1.65 18.74
N GLU A 125 3.15 -0.82 19.79
CA GLU A 125 1.99 -0.20 20.42
C GLU A 125 1.36 0.86 19.50
N TYR A 126 2.19 1.66 18.82
CA TYR A 126 1.72 2.60 17.79
C TYR A 126 1.05 1.88 16.62
N PHE A 127 1.62 0.76 16.16
CA PHE A 127 1.00 -0.06 15.13
C PHE A 127 -0.36 -0.62 15.57
N SER A 128 -0.47 -1.03 16.84
CA SER A 128 -1.67 -1.61 17.42
C SER A 128 -2.84 -0.61 17.52
N LEU A 129 -2.58 0.70 17.50
CA LEU A 129 -3.65 1.69 17.33
C LEU A 129 -4.28 1.65 15.93
N MET A 130 -3.46 1.43 14.90
CA MET A 130 -3.91 1.43 13.52
C MET A 130 -4.53 0.09 13.15
N VAL A 131 -3.93 -1.00 13.60
CA VAL A 131 -4.38 -2.38 13.35
C VAL A 131 -4.51 -3.14 14.67
N PRO A 132 -5.56 -2.86 15.46
CA PRO A 132 -5.81 -3.54 16.73
C PRO A 132 -6.16 -5.02 16.58
N ASP A 133 -6.11 -5.75 17.70
CA ASP A 133 -6.36 -7.20 17.77
C ASP A 133 -7.69 -7.63 17.16
N ASN A 134 -8.75 -6.84 17.35
CA ASN A 134 -10.07 -7.14 16.79
C ASN A 134 -10.04 -7.17 15.25
N ILE A 135 -9.21 -6.35 14.60
CA ILE A 135 -9.02 -6.43 13.15
C ILE A 135 -8.38 -7.77 12.79
N PHE A 136 -7.33 -8.19 13.50
CA PHE A 136 -6.71 -9.50 13.25
C PHE A 136 -7.64 -10.68 13.55
N GLU A 137 -8.48 -10.58 14.57
CA GLU A 137 -9.51 -11.57 14.91
C GLU A 137 -10.50 -11.72 13.76
N GLU A 138 -11.00 -10.61 13.23
CA GLU A 138 -11.91 -10.65 12.08
C GLU A 138 -11.24 -11.19 10.82
N ILE A 139 -10.00 -10.78 10.53
CA ILE A 139 -9.25 -11.35 9.40
C ILE A 139 -9.11 -12.87 9.58
N ALA A 140 -8.83 -13.35 10.79
CA ALA A 140 -8.73 -14.78 11.07
C ALA A 140 -10.06 -15.49 10.80
N VAL A 141 -11.17 -14.94 11.29
CA VAL A 141 -12.52 -15.48 11.05
C VAL A 141 -12.83 -15.54 9.55
N GLN A 142 -12.63 -14.45 8.81
CA GLN A 142 -12.94 -14.41 7.38
C GLN A 142 -12.01 -15.30 6.55
N THR A 143 -10.74 -15.40 6.94
CA THR A 143 -9.75 -16.28 6.31
C THR A 143 -10.10 -17.76 6.52
N ASN A 144 -10.53 -18.13 7.72
CA ASN A 144 -10.99 -19.50 8.03
C ASN A 144 -12.25 -19.85 7.22
N LEU A 145 -13.24 -18.94 7.23
CA LEU A 145 -14.48 -19.11 6.46
C LEU A 145 -14.20 -19.26 4.97
N PHE A 146 -13.31 -18.45 4.41
CA PHE A 146 -12.93 -18.54 3.00
C PHE A 146 -12.29 -19.88 2.64
N ALA A 147 -11.42 -20.39 3.51
CA ALA A 147 -10.78 -21.68 3.27
C ALA A 147 -11.80 -22.82 3.18
N GLU A 148 -12.81 -22.82 4.04
CA GLU A 148 -13.93 -23.78 4.02
C GLU A 148 -14.80 -23.61 2.75
N GLN A 149 -15.14 -22.37 2.39
CA GLN A 149 -15.88 -22.06 1.16
C GLN A 149 -15.14 -22.57 -0.08
N ARG A 150 -13.82 -22.41 -0.09
CA ARG A 150 -12.97 -22.75 -1.21
C ARG A 150 -12.74 -24.25 -1.36
N GLU A 151 -12.61 -24.99 -0.26
CA GLU A 151 -12.33 -26.44 -0.25
C GLU A 151 -13.24 -27.22 -1.22
N ARG A 152 -14.50 -26.81 -1.31
CA ARG A 152 -15.52 -27.37 -2.22
C ARG A 152 -15.16 -27.36 -3.71
N SER A 153 -14.16 -26.57 -4.11
CA SER A 153 -13.78 -26.32 -5.51
C SER A 153 -12.34 -26.71 -5.86
N VAL A 154 -11.61 -27.34 -4.94
CA VAL A 154 -10.17 -27.59 -5.09
C VAL A 154 -9.87 -29.01 -5.57
N LYS A 155 -8.89 -29.14 -6.48
CA LYS A 155 -8.36 -30.44 -6.94
C LYS A 155 -7.89 -31.32 -5.77
N PRO A 156 -8.04 -32.66 -5.83
CA PRO A 156 -7.63 -33.58 -4.75
C PRO A 156 -6.15 -33.48 -4.34
N SER A 157 -5.25 -33.12 -5.26
CA SER A 157 -3.81 -33.01 -5.00
C SER A 157 -3.37 -31.67 -4.43
N SER A 158 -4.30 -30.73 -4.20
CA SER A 158 -3.94 -29.39 -3.76
C SER A 158 -3.41 -29.38 -2.33
N ARG A 159 -2.40 -28.53 -2.10
CA ARG A 159 -1.92 -28.21 -0.75
C ARG A 159 -2.98 -27.50 0.11
N SER A 160 -4.05 -26.99 -0.48
CA SER A 160 -5.18 -26.39 0.25
C SER A 160 -5.86 -27.38 1.20
N HIS A 161 -5.81 -28.69 0.91
CA HIS A 161 -6.32 -29.74 1.81
C HIS A 161 -5.54 -29.86 3.13
N LYS A 162 -4.35 -29.24 3.21
CA LYS A 162 -3.58 -29.12 4.44
C LYS A 162 -3.96 -27.88 5.25
N TRP A 163 -5.08 -27.24 4.92
CA TRP A 163 -5.58 -26.10 5.68
C TRP A 163 -5.81 -26.49 7.14
N LYS A 164 -5.41 -25.58 8.02
CA LYS A 164 -5.76 -25.59 9.42
C LYS A 164 -6.25 -24.20 9.76
N PRO A 165 -7.31 -24.04 10.58
CA PRO A 165 -7.77 -22.74 11.00
C PRO A 165 -6.62 -21.89 11.55
N THR A 166 -6.57 -20.63 11.14
CA THR A 166 -5.63 -19.62 11.63
C THR A 166 -6.22 -18.86 12.81
N THR A 167 -5.36 -18.24 13.59
CA THR A 167 -5.72 -17.34 14.70
C THR A 167 -5.16 -15.93 14.46
N LYS A 168 -5.58 -14.97 15.29
CA LYS A 168 -5.04 -13.60 15.27
C LYS A 168 -3.52 -13.59 15.46
N ASP A 169 -3.00 -14.42 16.38
CA ASP A 169 -1.56 -14.45 16.70
C ASP A 169 -0.74 -15.05 15.56
N GLU A 170 -1.27 -16.08 14.89
CA GLU A 170 -0.63 -16.64 13.70
C GLU A 170 -0.64 -15.63 12.54
N LEU A 171 -1.74 -14.88 12.37
CA LEU A 171 -1.80 -13.81 11.38
C LEU A 171 -0.83 -12.67 11.69
N LYS A 172 -0.69 -12.25 12.95
CA LYS A 172 0.32 -11.27 13.35
C LYS A 172 1.73 -11.72 12.96
N ARG A 173 2.08 -12.99 13.20
CA ARG A 173 3.36 -13.57 12.75
C ARG A 173 3.49 -13.56 11.22
N PHE A 174 2.43 -13.90 10.50
CA PHE A 174 2.38 -13.87 9.04
C PHE A 174 2.61 -12.45 8.48
N PHE A 175 1.90 -11.45 9.01
CA PHE A 175 2.08 -10.05 8.62
C PHE A 175 3.45 -9.51 9.06
N GLY A 176 3.96 -9.94 10.21
CA GLY A 176 5.34 -9.65 10.64
C GLY A 176 6.38 -10.16 9.64
N LEU A 177 6.19 -11.35 9.06
CA LEU A 177 7.02 -11.83 7.96
C LEU A 177 6.86 -10.99 6.69
N ILE A 178 5.66 -10.52 6.35
CA ILE A 178 5.46 -9.62 5.21
C ILE A 178 6.22 -8.30 5.42
N LEU A 179 6.17 -7.73 6.63
CA LEU A 179 6.93 -6.53 6.99
C LEU A 179 8.44 -6.79 6.92
N TYR A 180 8.92 -7.93 7.41
CA TYR A 180 10.32 -8.36 7.26
C TYR A 180 10.74 -8.46 5.79
N MET A 181 9.92 -9.07 4.93
CA MET A 181 10.15 -9.11 3.47
C MET A 181 10.05 -7.71 2.83
N GLY A 182 9.50 -6.73 3.55
CA GLY A 182 9.56 -5.30 3.26
C GLY A 182 10.97 -4.76 3.32
N LEU A 183 11.72 -5.16 4.34
CA LEU A 183 13.08 -4.70 4.66
C LEU A 183 14.14 -5.55 3.95
N VAL A 184 14.08 -6.87 4.12
CA VAL A 184 15.01 -7.81 3.52
C VAL A 184 14.42 -8.32 2.21
N LYS A 185 14.90 -7.84 1.07
CA LYS A 185 14.39 -8.21 -0.26
C LYS A 185 15.16 -9.38 -0.86
N LEU A 186 14.50 -10.53 -1.00
CA LEU A 186 15.00 -11.67 -1.78
C LEU A 186 14.28 -11.80 -3.15
N PRO A 187 14.94 -12.36 -4.18
CA PRO A 187 14.35 -12.48 -5.52
C PRO A 187 13.06 -13.29 -5.61
N LYS A 188 12.85 -14.23 -4.68
CA LYS A 188 11.68 -15.12 -4.65
C LYS A 188 11.26 -15.38 -3.20
N ILE A 189 9.95 -15.49 -2.97
CA ILE A 189 9.38 -15.77 -1.63
C ILE A 189 9.92 -17.09 -1.05
N CYS A 190 10.13 -18.12 -1.87
CA CYS A 190 10.64 -19.40 -1.38
C CYS A 190 12.06 -19.32 -0.81
N LEU A 191 12.85 -18.31 -1.20
CA LEU A 191 14.25 -18.15 -0.77
C LEU A 191 14.39 -17.72 0.68
N TYR A 192 13.35 -17.10 1.28
CA TYR A 192 13.35 -16.78 2.72
C TYR A 192 13.45 -18.01 3.63
N TRP A 193 13.17 -19.20 3.08
CA TRP A 193 13.34 -20.49 3.76
C TRP A 193 14.39 -21.37 3.07
N SER A 194 15.28 -20.79 2.26
CA SER A 194 16.34 -21.53 1.60
C SER A 194 17.37 -22.03 2.62
N THR A 195 17.86 -23.26 2.40
CA THR A 195 19.03 -23.79 3.12
C THR A 195 20.35 -23.51 2.39
N ASP A 196 20.29 -22.99 1.16
CA ASP A 196 21.46 -22.55 0.39
C ASP A 196 22.21 -21.46 1.15
N ARG A 197 23.54 -21.61 1.27
CA ARG A 197 24.41 -20.66 1.99
C ARG A 197 24.25 -19.21 1.50
N VAL A 198 23.97 -18.99 0.22
CA VAL A 198 23.83 -17.65 -0.38
C VAL A 198 22.55 -16.96 0.06
N TYR A 199 21.47 -17.72 0.24
CA TYR A 199 20.14 -17.17 0.54
C TYR A 199 19.66 -17.44 1.97
N ARG A 200 20.41 -18.23 2.75
CA ARG A 200 20.01 -18.69 4.07
C ARG A 200 19.64 -17.52 4.97
N GLN A 201 18.39 -17.52 5.43
CA GLN A 201 17.88 -16.59 6.43
C GLN A 201 17.68 -17.34 7.74
N THR A 202 17.99 -16.70 8.87
CA THR A 202 17.82 -17.27 10.21
C THR A 202 16.43 -17.01 10.78
N PHE A 203 15.83 -15.85 10.46
CA PHE A 203 14.59 -15.40 11.08
C PHE A 203 13.30 -16.03 10.51
N PRO A 204 13.01 -16.02 9.19
CA PRO A 204 11.74 -16.55 8.68
C PRO A 204 11.43 -18.01 9.06
N PRO A 205 12.40 -18.94 9.05
CA PRO A 205 12.16 -20.33 9.46
C PRO A 205 11.76 -20.51 10.94
N THR A 206 12.16 -19.60 11.84
CA THR A 206 11.81 -19.69 13.27
C THR A 206 10.38 -19.21 13.55
N VAL A 207 9.82 -18.37 12.67
CA VAL A 207 8.49 -17.79 12.83
C VAL A 207 7.39 -18.73 12.32
N MET A 208 7.51 -19.24 11.09
CA MET A 208 6.62 -20.26 10.53
C MET A 208 7.26 -20.96 9.33
N SER A 209 6.75 -22.15 8.98
CA SER A 209 7.20 -22.87 7.79
C SER A 209 6.79 -22.16 6.49
N ARG A 210 7.63 -22.25 5.45
CA ARG A 210 7.30 -21.80 4.07
C ARG A 210 5.93 -22.29 3.63
N ASN A 211 5.66 -23.57 3.88
CA ASN A 211 4.44 -24.18 3.39
C ASN A 211 3.19 -23.59 4.06
N ARG A 212 3.26 -23.28 5.35
CA ARG A 212 2.17 -22.61 6.08
C ARG A 212 2.01 -21.16 5.62
N PHE A 213 3.11 -20.42 5.46
CA PHE A 213 3.09 -19.05 4.94
C PHE A 213 2.37 -18.97 3.58
N GLU A 214 2.74 -19.84 2.63
CA GLU A 214 2.11 -19.87 1.30
C GLU A 214 0.62 -20.25 1.35
N ILE A 215 0.24 -21.17 2.25
CA ILE A 215 -1.16 -21.55 2.45
C ILE A 215 -1.98 -20.39 3.03
N LEU A 216 -1.43 -19.65 3.98
CA LEU A 216 -2.06 -18.43 4.52
C LEU A 216 -2.16 -17.35 3.44
N LEU A 217 -1.08 -17.08 2.70
CA LEU A 217 -1.06 -16.12 1.61
C LEU A 217 -2.14 -16.41 0.55
N GLN A 218 -2.41 -17.69 0.28
CA GLN A 218 -3.42 -18.10 -0.69
C GLN A 218 -4.86 -17.95 -0.18
N ASN A 219 -5.09 -18.00 1.13
CA ASN A 219 -6.44 -17.99 1.72
C ASN A 219 -6.77 -16.70 2.47
N LEU A 220 -5.83 -15.77 2.61
CA LEU A 220 -6.05 -14.49 3.29
C LEU A 220 -7.31 -13.78 2.77
N HIS A 221 -8.23 -13.48 3.67
CA HIS A 221 -9.53 -12.94 3.31
C HIS A 221 -10.07 -11.96 4.37
N PHE A 222 -10.93 -11.02 3.94
CA PHE A 222 -11.37 -9.90 4.78
C PHE A 222 -12.89 -9.70 4.82
N THR A 223 -13.67 -10.50 4.08
CA THR A 223 -15.14 -10.41 4.03
C THR A 223 -15.74 -11.79 3.85
N ASN A 224 -17.02 -11.97 4.19
CA ASN A 224 -17.73 -13.18 3.78
C ASN A 224 -18.17 -13.06 2.31
N ASN A 225 -17.82 -14.01 1.46
CA ASN A 225 -18.22 -14.00 0.04
C ASN A 225 -19.72 -14.17 -0.18
N GLU A 226 -20.45 -14.75 0.78
CA GLU A 226 -21.89 -14.97 0.68
C GLU A 226 -22.71 -13.69 0.93
N THR A 227 -22.13 -12.73 1.67
CA THR A 227 -22.79 -11.47 2.02
C THR A 227 -22.17 -10.25 1.36
N ALA A 228 -21.07 -10.43 0.62
CA ALA A 228 -20.39 -9.34 -0.07
C ALA A 228 -21.30 -8.72 -1.15
N ASP A 229 -21.45 -7.39 -1.14
CA ASP A 229 -22.24 -6.69 -2.16
C ASP A 229 -21.56 -6.84 -3.54
N PRO A 230 -22.22 -7.48 -4.52
CA PRO A 230 -21.66 -7.63 -5.86
C PRO A 230 -21.56 -6.31 -6.63
N LYS A 231 -22.26 -5.25 -6.19
CA LYS A 231 -22.19 -3.92 -6.80
C LYS A 231 -20.97 -3.12 -6.35
N ASP A 232 -20.48 -3.35 -5.13
CA ASP A 232 -19.24 -2.73 -4.65
C ASP A 232 -18.02 -3.47 -5.22
N ARG A 233 -17.32 -2.80 -6.15
CA ARG A 233 -16.14 -3.34 -6.82
C ARG A 233 -15.00 -3.72 -5.87
N ILE A 234 -14.98 -3.15 -4.65
CA ILE A 234 -13.95 -3.45 -3.63
C ILE A 234 -14.52 -4.11 -2.38
N CYS A 235 -15.70 -4.73 -2.48
CA CYS A 235 -16.37 -5.42 -1.36
C CYS A 235 -15.44 -6.37 -0.59
N LYS A 236 -14.45 -6.98 -1.27
CA LYS A 236 -13.47 -7.90 -0.68
C LYS A 236 -12.50 -7.29 0.32
N ILE A 237 -12.32 -5.98 0.30
CA ILE A 237 -11.41 -5.27 1.22
C ILE A 237 -12.08 -4.06 1.89
N ARG A 238 -13.32 -3.73 1.50
CA ARG A 238 -14.11 -2.62 2.04
C ARG A 238 -14.14 -2.61 3.57
N PRO A 239 -14.47 -3.72 4.28
CA PRO A 239 -14.54 -3.69 5.74
C PRO A 239 -13.20 -3.30 6.39
N LEU A 240 -12.08 -3.75 5.82
CA LEU A 240 -10.75 -3.40 6.32
C LEU A 240 -10.43 -1.93 6.09
N ILE A 241 -10.69 -1.41 4.88
CA ILE A 241 -10.44 0.01 4.56
C ILE A 241 -11.25 0.93 5.49
N ASP A 242 -12.51 0.60 5.74
CA ASP A 242 -13.39 1.41 6.56
C ASP A 242 -12.88 1.46 8.01
N LYS A 243 -12.50 0.31 8.58
CA LYS A 243 -11.88 0.23 9.92
C LYS A 243 -10.57 0.99 10.04
N LEU A 244 -9.72 0.91 9.01
CA LEU A 244 -8.47 1.67 8.99
C LEU A 244 -8.74 3.18 8.96
N ASN A 245 -9.69 3.63 8.13
CA ASN A 245 -10.11 5.03 8.09
C ASN A 245 -10.69 5.52 9.42
N GLU A 246 -11.49 4.69 10.10
CA GLU A 246 -12.00 4.98 11.44
C GLU A 246 -10.84 5.17 12.43
N ASN A 247 -9.87 4.25 12.45
CA ASN A 247 -8.71 4.34 13.34
C ASN A 247 -7.84 5.56 13.02
N PHE A 248 -7.65 5.90 11.74
CA PHE A 248 -6.87 7.06 11.33
C PHE A 248 -7.41 8.37 11.93
N VAL A 249 -8.73 8.56 11.90
CA VAL A 249 -9.37 9.76 12.46
C VAL A 249 -9.50 9.68 13.98
N LYS A 250 -9.66 8.47 14.53
CA LYS A 250 -9.80 8.25 15.97
C LYS A 250 -8.56 8.62 16.76
N HIS A 251 -7.36 8.34 16.25
CA HIS A 251 -6.12 8.47 17.01
C HIS A 251 -5.32 9.76 16.75
N TYR A 252 -5.61 10.48 15.66
CA TYR A 252 -4.84 11.67 15.28
C TYR A 252 -5.75 12.77 14.71
N GLY A 253 -5.56 14.00 15.16
CA GLY A 253 -6.19 15.22 14.64
C GLY A 253 -5.33 15.86 13.55
N PRO A 254 -5.88 16.16 12.36
CA PRO A 254 -5.13 16.83 11.31
C PRO A 254 -4.73 18.24 11.71
N LYS A 255 -3.64 18.74 11.12
CA LYS A 255 -3.27 20.16 11.18
C LYS A 255 -4.13 20.98 10.22
N GLU A 256 -3.99 22.30 10.30
CA GLU A 256 -4.63 23.24 9.37
C GLU A 256 -4.27 22.94 7.90
N ASP A 257 -3.05 22.47 7.66
CA ASP A 257 -2.60 22.03 6.35
C ASP A 257 -2.89 20.56 6.11
N VAL A 258 -3.64 20.30 5.03
CA VAL A 258 -3.92 18.97 4.51
C VAL A 258 -3.65 18.91 3.01
N CYS A 259 -3.26 17.73 2.54
CA CYS A 259 -3.01 17.44 1.14
C CYS A 259 -3.87 16.25 0.71
N VAL A 260 -4.49 16.36 -0.46
CA VAL A 260 -5.14 15.23 -1.13
C VAL A 260 -4.34 14.95 -2.39
N ASP A 261 -3.83 13.73 -2.51
CA ASP A 261 -3.08 13.32 -3.69
C ASP A 261 -3.32 11.84 -4.03
N GLU A 262 -2.91 11.48 -5.24
CA GLU A 262 -3.04 10.17 -5.84
C GLU A 262 -1.79 9.32 -5.59
N THR A 263 -1.99 8.14 -5.01
CA THR A 263 -0.99 7.08 -4.94
C THR A 263 -1.41 5.92 -5.84
N GLN A 264 -0.47 5.33 -6.56
CA GLN A 264 -0.71 4.14 -7.36
C GLN A 264 0.00 2.94 -6.73
N VAL A 265 -0.77 1.89 -6.40
CA VAL A 265 -0.23 0.60 -5.98
C VAL A 265 0.02 -0.25 -7.22
N PRO A 266 1.29 -0.57 -7.56
CA PRO A 266 1.60 -1.33 -8.76
C PRO A 266 0.90 -2.68 -8.79
N PHE A 267 0.16 -2.95 -9.87
CA PHE A 267 -0.56 -4.20 -10.04
C PHE A 267 -0.83 -4.49 -11.52
N ARG A 268 -0.38 -5.66 -12.00
CA ARG A 268 -0.59 -6.11 -13.39
C ARG A 268 -1.62 -7.23 -13.53
N GLY A 269 -2.18 -7.73 -12.43
CA GLY A 269 -3.19 -8.78 -12.48
C GLY A 269 -4.53 -8.33 -13.10
N ARG A 270 -5.47 -9.27 -13.18
CA ARG A 270 -6.82 -9.03 -13.70
C ARG A 270 -7.72 -8.46 -12.60
N ILE A 271 -7.99 -7.16 -12.66
CA ILE A 271 -8.95 -6.48 -11.80
C ILE A 271 -9.65 -5.39 -12.61
N ILE A 272 -10.96 -5.19 -12.36
CA ILE A 272 -11.81 -4.36 -13.22
C ILE A 272 -11.44 -2.87 -13.20
N PHE A 273 -10.89 -2.39 -12.08
CA PHE A 273 -10.57 -0.99 -11.84
C PHE A 273 -9.07 -0.67 -11.89
N ARG A 274 -8.29 -1.54 -12.54
CA ARG A 274 -6.87 -1.26 -12.80
C ARG A 274 -6.76 -0.02 -13.69
N GLN A 275 -5.96 0.94 -13.25
CA GLN A 275 -5.65 2.16 -13.98
C GLN A 275 -4.33 2.03 -14.73
N TYR A 276 -4.24 2.75 -15.86
CA TYR A 276 -3.00 2.99 -16.58
C TYR A 276 -2.67 4.47 -16.49
N ASN A 277 -1.45 4.81 -16.09
CA ASN A 277 -0.94 6.17 -16.07
C ASN A 277 0.45 6.19 -16.74
N LYS A 278 0.57 6.88 -17.88
CA LYS A 278 1.80 6.96 -18.69
C LYS A 278 2.93 7.69 -17.95
N SER A 279 2.61 8.65 -17.09
CA SER A 279 3.59 9.50 -16.39
C SER A 279 4.20 8.83 -15.15
N LYS A 280 3.68 7.68 -14.70
CA LYS A 280 4.22 6.94 -13.54
C LYS A 280 5.19 5.83 -13.97
N ARG A 281 6.28 5.64 -13.20
CA ARG A 281 7.25 4.54 -13.38
C ARG A 281 6.58 3.18 -13.50
N HIS A 282 5.64 2.89 -12.59
CA HIS A 282 4.79 1.71 -12.69
C HIS A 282 3.46 2.09 -13.33
N LYS A 283 3.40 2.01 -14.66
CA LYS A 283 2.25 2.52 -15.43
C LYS A 283 0.90 1.87 -15.09
N TYR A 284 0.89 0.59 -14.70
CA TYR A 284 -0.35 -0.13 -14.34
C TYR A 284 -0.47 -0.33 -12.84
N GLY A 285 -1.66 -0.07 -12.28
CA GLY A 285 -1.89 -0.27 -10.86
C GLY A 285 -3.31 0.03 -10.39
N MET A 286 -3.49 -0.05 -9.09
CA MET A 286 -4.70 0.40 -8.40
C MET A 286 -4.46 1.83 -7.92
N LYS A 287 -5.35 2.76 -8.29
CA LYS A 287 -5.25 4.18 -7.91
C LYS A 287 -5.96 4.41 -6.59
N LEU A 288 -5.29 5.07 -5.65
CA LEU A 288 -5.82 5.43 -4.33
C LEU A 288 -5.69 6.94 -4.15
N PHE A 289 -6.71 7.56 -3.58
CA PHE A 289 -6.62 8.91 -3.04
C PHE A 289 -6.29 8.82 -1.56
N LYS A 290 -5.34 9.64 -1.12
CA LYS A 290 -4.98 9.79 0.30
C LYS A 290 -5.20 11.24 0.72
N LEU A 291 -5.91 11.41 1.82
CA LEU A 291 -5.91 12.65 2.58
C LEU A 291 -4.80 12.55 3.63
N CYS A 292 -3.82 13.43 3.56
CA CYS A 292 -2.67 13.46 4.45
C CYS A 292 -2.53 14.82 5.13
N THR A 293 -1.87 14.83 6.29
CA THR A 293 -1.52 16.05 7.03
C THR A 293 -0.06 15.98 7.47
N ILE A 294 0.57 17.12 7.75
CA ILE A 294 1.97 17.19 8.20
C ILE A 294 2.13 16.44 9.54
N PRO A 295 3.16 15.59 9.71
CA PRO A 295 4.36 15.40 8.86
C PRO A 295 4.28 14.26 7.82
N GLY A 296 3.08 13.82 7.43
CA GLY A 296 2.88 12.69 6.52
C GLY A 296 1.89 11.65 7.04
N TYR A 297 1.06 12.02 8.02
CA TYR A 297 0.03 11.14 8.56
C TYR A 297 -1.13 10.99 7.58
N THR A 298 -1.61 9.77 7.36
CA THR A 298 -2.78 9.51 6.50
C THR A 298 -4.05 9.60 7.34
N CYS A 299 -4.91 10.59 7.05
CA CYS A 299 -6.20 10.77 7.70
C CYS A 299 -7.30 9.93 7.05
N LYS A 300 -7.23 9.70 5.73
CA LYS A 300 -8.21 8.90 5.00
C LYS A 300 -7.60 8.30 3.73
N LEU A 301 -8.00 7.08 3.43
CA LEU A 301 -7.69 6.34 2.21
C LEU A 301 -8.98 6.05 1.44
N GLN A 302 -8.96 6.28 0.13
CA GLN A 302 -10.05 5.88 -0.75
C GLN A 302 -9.51 5.22 -2.02
N LEU A 303 -9.92 3.98 -2.27
CA LEU A 303 -9.57 3.26 -3.50
C LEU A 303 -10.46 3.73 -4.65
N TYR A 304 -9.85 4.12 -5.77
CA TYR A 304 -10.56 4.45 -7.00
C TYR A 304 -10.92 3.15 -7.73
N ALA A 305 -12.15 2.68 -7.48
CA ALA A 305 -12.65 1.42 -7.97
C ALA A 305 -13.83 1.61 -8.91
#